data_AF-A0A961NNY9-F1
#
_entry.id   AF-A0A961NNY9-F1
#
_cell.length_a   1.000
_cell.length_b   1.000
_cell.length_c   1.000
_cell.angle_alpha   90.00
_cell.angle_beta   90.00
_cell.angle_gamma   90.00
#
_symmetry.space_group_name_H-M   'P 1'
#
loop_
_entity.id
_entity.type
_entity.pdbx_description
1 polymer ?
#
loop_
_entity_poly.entity_id
_entity_poly.type
_entity_poly.pdbx_seq_one_letter_code
_entity_poly.pdbx_strand_id
1 'polypeptide(L)'
;MSSFFLTIDASAIYSVDAPTLEVLIGGIVVSSAVITTGPSAYEFVLDFTGSFPSSLSLRFNDGSAEGGRSVTFDSVRVNGQQIADTTYINVLTLNQNDTATVDTTNADFLFGRVTPTQTDLGTATETGTPGADNLQGGQGQDIIDGGNGADRIRGVGDDDAINGGGGDDMIFGEAGNDIIIAGSGSDTVFGGTGDDIIYGEANDDFLLGEDGNDVLNGGPGNDALIGDAGDDILFGESGDDWLIGISGNNIMYGDAGNDTVLGGVDDDEMHGGDDNDEMHGDTGNDTIYGDAGDDFITGDAGNDTIDGGADVDFIFGGTGNDTISGGTENDQLFGDDGTDTLNGDAGDDNLVGGDGADTLNGGAGNDILQGSGLDAFEVSAILAANP
;
A
#
# COMPACT_ATOMS: atom_id res chain seq x y z
N MET A 1 7.85 5.08 28.04
CA MET A 1 6.55 5.00 28.72
C MET A 1 5.86 6.31 28.46
N SER A 2 4.81 6.26 27.64
CA SER A 2 3.93 7.39 27.42
C SER A 2 2.70 7.12 28.28
N SER A 3 2.47 7.97 29.27
CA SER A 3 1.27 7.91 30.11
C SER A 3 0.29 8.95 29.57
N PHE A 4 -0.97 8.57 29.41
CA PHE A 4 -2.02 9.53 29.07
C PHE A 4 -3.22 9.41 30.00
N PHE A 5 -3.93 10.53 30.13
CA PHE A 5 -5.07 10.69 31.03
C PHE A 5 -6.35 10.58 30.23
N LEU A 6 -7.19 9.63 30.60
CA LEU A 6 -8.56 9.52 30.10
C LEU A 6 -9.50 10.06 31.17
N THR A 7 -10.26 11.10 30.86
CA THR A 7 -11.33 11.60 31.72
C THR A 7 -12.68 11.32 31.09
N ILE A 8 -13.58 10.69 31.85
CA ILE A 8 -14.94 10.36 31.42
C ILE A 8 -15.91 11.06 32.35
N ASP A 9 -16.70 11.98 31.80
CA ASP A 9 -17.83 12.57 32.51
C ASP A 9 -19.05 11.68 32.29
N ALA A 10 -19.64 11.15 33.36
CA ALA A 10 -20.79 10.27 33.28
C ALA A 10 -21.79 10.51 34.42
N SER A 11 -23.06 10.28 34.09
CA SER A 11 -24.21 10.40 34.98
C SER A 11 -24.90 9.05 35.14
N ALA A 12 -24.94 8.51 36.36
CA ALA A 12 -25.51 7.17 36.60
C ALA A 12 -26.70 7.16 37.57
N ILE A 13 -27.61 6.20 37.37
CA ILE A 13 -28.75 5.93 38.24
C ILE A 13 -28.78 4.43 38.58
N TYR A 14 -28.66 4.11 39.87
CA TYR A 14 -28.75 2.74 40.43
C TYR A 14 -29.22 2.78 41.89
N SER A 15 -29.78 1.67 42.41
CA SER A 15 -30.53 1.66 43.69
C SER A 15 -29.99 0.73 44.79
N VAL A 16 -29.08 -0.20 44.47
CA VAL A 16 -28.67 -1.24 45.44
C VAL A 16 -27.17 -1.55 45.46
N ASP A 17 -26.45 -1.55 44.33
CA ASP A 17 -24.98 -1.73 44.29
C ASP A 17 -24.31 -0.79 43.29
N ALA A 18 -23.13 -0.26 43.64
CA ALA A 18 -22.37 0.65 42.78
C ALA A 18 -21.66 -0.13 41.66
N PRO A 19 -21.95 0.17 40.39
CA PRO A 19 -21.34 -0.50 39.24
C PRO A 19 -19.92 0.00 39.00
N THR A 20 -19.14 -0.74 38.20
CA THR A 20 -17.81 -0.32 37.75
C THR A 20 -17.83 0.11 36.28
N LEU A 21 -17.08 1.16 35.98
CA LEU A 21 -16.63 1.52 34.65
C LEU A 21 -15.27 0.87 34.42
N GLU A 22 -15.16 0.01 33.42
CA GLU A 22 -13.95 -0.70 33.07
C GLU A 22 -13.44 -0.20 31.71
N VAL A 23 -12.13 -0.05 31.61
CA VAL A 23 -11.40 0.27 30.40
C VAL A 23 -10.72 -1.00 29.92
N LEU A 24 -10.93 -1.38 28.66
CA LEU A 24 -10.46 -2.63 28.09
C LEU A 24 -9.65 -2.41 26.82
N ILE A 25 -8.63 -3.24 26.60
CA ILE A 25 -7.85 -3.29 25.37
C ILE A 25 -7.85 -4.73 24.88
N GLY A 26 -8.26 -4.97 23.63
CA GLY A 26 -8.42 -6.33 23.10
C GLY A 26 -9.31 -7.23 23.98
N GLY A 27 -10.28 -6.65 24.69
CA GLY A 27 -11.17 -7.35 25.62
C GLY A 27 -10.61 -7.62 27.03
N ILE A 28 -9.39 -7.17 27.35
CA ILE A 28 -8.78 -7.30 28.69
C ILE A 28 -8.97 -6.02 29.48
N VAL A 29 -9.47 -6.10 30.72
CA VAL A 29 -9.61 -4.94 31.62
C VAL A 29 -8.24 -4.43 32.05
N VAL A 30 -7.90 -3.21 31.63
CA VAL A 30 -6.63 -2.54 31.94
C VAL A 30 -6.77 -1.49 33.03
N SER A 31 -7.98 -0.96 33.26
CA SER A 31 -8.27 -0.04 34.36
C SER A 31 -9.75 -0.05 34.73
N SER A 32 -10.11 0.38 35.94
CA SER A 32 -11.52 0.43 36.37
C SER A 32 -11.79 1.45 37.47
N ALA A 33 -12.99 2.01 37.52
CA ALA A 33 -13.45 2.94 38.54
C ALA A 33 -14.87 2.59 39.01
N VAL A 34 -15.14 2.73 40.30
CA VAL A 34 -16.49 2.57 40.85
C VAL A 34 -17.29 3.83 40.56
N ILE A 35 -18.45 3.69 39.95
CA ILE A 35 -19.33 4.80 39.58
C ILE A 35 -20.20 5.20 40.78
N THR A 36 -20.42 6.50 40.93
CA THR A 36 -21.36 7.10 41.89
C THR A 36 -22.66 7.55 41.21
N THR A 37 -23.76 7.62 41.97
CA THR A 37 -25.03 8.15 41.46
C THR A 37 -24.95 9.65 41.19
N GLY A 38 -25.52 10.08 40.07
CA GLY A 38 -25.44 11.47 39.57
C GLY A 38 -24.21 11.73 38.68
N PRO A 39 -24.03 12.99 38.23
CA PRO A 39 -22.94 13.38 37.34
C PRO A 39 -21.59 13.35 38.08
N SER A 40 -20.56 12.75 37.47
CA SER A 40 -19.22 12.64 38.03
C SER A 40 -18.17 12.46 36.93
N ALA A 41 -16.95 12.93 37.20
CA ALA A 41 -15.80 12.77 36.32
C ALA A 41 -14.90 11.63 36.83
N TYR A 42 -14.56 10.69 35.95
CA TYR A 42 -13.72 9.53 36.24
C TYR A 42 -12.41 9.64 35.47
N GLU A 43 -11.29 9.60 36.17
CA GLU A 43 -9.96 9.74 35.57
C GLU A 43 -9.22 8.41 35.61
N PHE A 44 -8.71 7.99 34.46
CA PHE A 44 -7.94 6.76 34.28
C PHE A 44 -6.55 7.13 33.77
N VAL A 45 -5.54 6.60 34.44
CA VAL A 45 -4.15 6.66 33.98
C VAL A 45 -3.85 5.34 33.30
N LEU A 46 -3.44 5.40 32.04
CA LEU A 46 -3.09 4.23 31.25
C LEU A 46 -1.59 4.31 30.92
N ASP A 47 -0.83 3.38 31.47
CA ASP A 47 0.62 3.29 31.30
C ASP A 47 0.97 2.19 30.29
N PHE A 48 1.62 2.57 29.18
CA PHE A 48 2.05 1.63 28.15
C PHE A 48 3.57 1.56 28.01
N THR A 49 4.07 0.34 27.79
CA THR A 49 5.43 0.06 27.33
C THR A 49 5.34 -0.51 25.92
N GLY A 50 5.53 0.32 24.89
CA GLY A 50 5.43 -0.10 23.47
C GLY A 50 4.59 0.87 22.64
N SER A 51 4.20 0.43 21.44
CA SER A 51 3.24 1.11 20.55
C SER A 51 1.85 1.19 21.17
N PHE A 52 1.06 2.17 20.73
CA PHE A 52 -0.29 2.37 21.25
C PHE A 52 -1.22 1.24 20.81
N PRO A 53 -2.17 0.82 21.67
CA PRO A 53 -3.20 -0.10 21.24
C PRO A 53 -4.07 0.58 20.19
N SER A 54 -4.31 -0.09 19.06
CA SER A 54 -5.20 0.43 18.03
C SER A 54 -6.58 0.71 18.64
N SER A 55 -7.08 -0.19 19.50
CA SER A 55 -8.39 -0.07 20.13
C SER A 55 -8.48 -0.05 21.66
N LEU A 56 -9.46 0.72 22.16
CA LEU A 56 -9.90 0.83 23.55
C LEU A 56 -11.43 0.68 23.64
N SER A 57 -11.91 -0.17 24.54
CA SER A 57 -13.34 -0.35 24.82
C SER A 57 -13.69 0.08 26.25
N LEU A 58 -14.92 0.54 26.45
CA LEU A 58 -15.47 0.84 27.77
C LEU A 58 -16.58 -0.15 28.11
N ARG A 59 -16.52 -0.75 29.29
CA ARG A 59 -17.56 -1.66 29.78
C ARG A 59 -18.13 -1.16 31.08
N PHE A 60 -19.44 -1.12 31.16
CA PHE A 60 -20.16 -0.95 32.41
C PHE A 60 -20.49 -2.32 33.00
N ASN A 61 -19.96 -2.61 34.19
CA ASN A 61 -20.13 -3.90 34.84
C ASN A 61 -20.84 -3.71 36.18
N ASP A 62 -22.07 -4.21 36.30
CA ASP A 62 -22.91 -4.04 37.49
C ASP A 62 -23.01 -5.29 38.37
N GLY A 63 -22.34 -6.38 37.97
CA GLY A 63 -22.23 -7.63 38.71
C GLY A 63 -23.55 -8.35 39.03
N SER A 64 -24.72 -7.92 38.52
CA SER A 64 -26.03 -8.46 38.94
C SER A 64 -27.08 -8.52 37.82
N ALA A 65 -27.87 -9.60 37.80
CA ALA A 65 -28.79 -9.92 36.71
C ALA A 65 -30.13 -9.13 36.67
N GLU A 66 -30.30 -8.04 37.42
CA GLU A 66 -31.60 -7.34 37.52
C GLU A 66 -31.61 -5.95 36.83
N GLY A 67 -32.61 -5.74 35.96
CA GLY A 67 -32.77 -4.52 35.16
C GLY A 67 -33.20 -3.28 35.95
N GLY A 68 -33.03 -2.10 35.35
CA GLY A 68 -33.43 -0.80 35.92
C GLY A 68 -32.28 0.13 36.32
N ARG A 69 -31.08 -0.07 35.75
CA ARG A 69 -29.90 0.79 35.93
C ARG A 69 -29.54 1.44 34.60
N SER A 70 -29.08 2.68 34.64
CA SER A 70 -28.65 3.42 33.43
C SER A 70 -27.44 4.28 33.73
N VAL A 71 -26.52 4.35 32.78
CA VAL A 71 -25.40 5.30 32.76
C VAL A 71 -25.48 6.11 31.48
N THR A 72 -25.25 7.41 31.58
CA THR A 72 -25.16 8.34 30.46
C THR A 72 -23.74 8.90 30.45
N PHE A 73 -23.09 8.88 29.28
CA PHE A 73 -21.77 9.49 29.12
C PHE A 73 -21.96 10.89 28.56
N ASP A 74 -21.47 11.88 29.29
CA ASP A 74 -21.65 13.30 29.00
C ASP A 74 -20.49 13.85 28.18
N SER A 75 -19.25 13.42 28.46
CA SER A 75 -18.08 13.73 27.63
C SER A 75 -16.93 12.75 27.87
N VAL A 76 -16.05 12.60 26.88
CA VAL A 76 -14.77 11.89 27.02
C VAL A 76 -13.64 12.84 26.60
N ARG A 77 -12.60 12.90 27.43
CA ARG A 77 -11.43 13.74 27.24
C ARG A 77 -10.16 12.91 27.31
N VAL A 78 -9.26 13.09 26.36
CA VAL A 78 -7.91 12.49 26.37
C VAL A 78 -6.89 13.59 26.56
N ASN A 79 -6.05 13.48 27.57
CA ASN A 79 -5.07 14.51 27.97
C ASN A 79 -5.69 15.92 28.13
N GLY A 80 -6.95 15.97 28.58
CA GLY A 80 -7.69 17.21 28.80
C GLY A 80 -8.35 17.80 27.55
N GLN A 81 -8.14 17.24 26.36
CA GLN A 81 -8.83 17.65 25.14
C GLN A 81 -10.12 16.84 24.98
N GLN A 82 -11.24 17.54 24.83
CA GLN A 82 -12.55 16.93 24.60
C GLN A 82 -12.64 16.42 23.18
N ILE A 83 -13.09 15.16 23.03
CA ILE A 83 -13.36 14.58 21.73
C ILE A 83 -14.65 15.24 21.20
N ALA A 84 -14.53 15.97 20.09
CA ALA A 84 -15.53 16.91 19.61
C ALA A 84 -16.75 16.26 18.92
N ASP A 85 -16.63 14.99 18.50
CA ASP A 85 -17.73 14.23 17.93
C ASP A 85 -18.29 13.24 18.96
N THR A 86 -19.44 13.60 19.55
CA THR A 86 -20.22 12.73 20.45
C THR A 86 -21.37 12.02 19.73
N THR A 87 -21.44 12.09 18.40
CA THR A 87 -22.60 11.62 17.60
C THR A 87 -22.69 10.09 17.54
N TYR A 88 -21.61 9.38 17.83
CA TYR A 88 -21.58 7.92 18.06
C TYR A 88 -21.56 7.49 19.53
N ILE A 89 -21.77 8.41 20.48
CA ILE A 89 -22.33 8.00 21.78
C ILE A 89 -23.85 7.93 21.57
N ASN A 90 -24.32 6.83 20.98
CA ASN A 90 -25.71 6.46 21.18
C ASN A 90 -25.92 6.41 22.69
N VAL A 91 -26.67 7.36 23.25
CA VAL A 91 -27.24 7.27 24.58
C VAL A 91 -28.34 6.22 24.52
N LEU A 92 -27.92 4.98 24.27
CA LEU A 92 -28.74 3.81 24.45
C LEU A 92 -28.74 3.55 25.95
N THR A 93 -29.91 3.26 26.49
CA THR A 93 -29.98 2.57 27.76
C THR A 93 -29.26 1.23 27.57
N LEU A 94 -27.99 1.13 27.96
CA LEU A 94 -27.21 -0.11 27.83
C LEU A 94 -27.89 -1.17 28.70
N ASN A 95 -28.32 -2.28 28.09
CA ASN A 95 -28.82 -3.43 28.83
C ASN A 95 -27.64 -4.35 29.19
N GLN A 96 -27.88 -5.28 30.11
CA GLN A 96 -26.82 -6.13 30.66
C GLN A 96 -26.11 -6.96 29.58
N ASN A 97 -24.78 -6.93 29.61
CA ASN A 97 -23.84 -7.55 28.66
C ASN A 97 -23.73 -6.86 27.29
N ASP A 98 -24.34 -5.69 27.11
CA ASP A 98 -24.02 -4.83 25.97
C ASP A 98 -22.60 -4.29 26.17
N THR A 99 -21.67 -4.84 25.39
CA THR A 99 -20.35 -4.26 25.25
C THR A 99 -20.51 -3.19 24.18
N ALA A 100 -20.50 -1.91 24.57
CA ALA A 100 -20.29 -0.85 23.61
C ALA A 100 -18.80 -0.90 23.26
N THR A 101 -18.47 -1.62 22.20
CA THR A 101 -17.16 -1.47 21.57
C THR A 101 -17.12 -0.02 21.10
N VAL A 102 -16.28 0.80 21.73
CA VAL A 102 -15.78 1.99 21.04
C VAL A 102 -14.86 1.41 19.99
N ASP A 103 -15.41 1.21 18.79
CA ASP A 103 -14.64 0.62 17.71
C ASP A 103 -13.52 1.60 17.37
N THR A 104 -12.34 1.13 17.71
CA THR A 104 -11.06 1.79 17.50
C THR A 104 -10.16 0.80 16.76
N THR A 105 -10.72 -0.24 16.11
CA THR A 105 -9.90 -1.25 15.44
C THR A 105 -9.18 -0.75 14.20
N ASN A 106 -9.43 0.48 13.74
CA ASN A 106 -8.60 1.15 12.74
C ASN A 106 -7.94 2.42 13.32
N ALA A 107 -7.14 2.27 14.38
CA ALA A 107 -6.15 3.28 14.72
C ALA A 107 -4.75 2.80 14.33
N ASP A 108 -4.29 3.31 13.18
CA ASP A 108 -2.93 3.63 12.74
C ASP A 108 -3.03 3.68 11.21
N PHE A 109 -2.92 4.82 10.52
CA PHE A 109 -1.86 5.82 10.66
C PHE A 109 -2.35 7.24 10.96
N LEU A 110 -1.64 7.90 11.86
CA LEU A 110 -1.76 9.34 12.12
C LEU A 110 -0.96 10.12 11.06
N PHE A 111 -1.61 10.43 9.95
CA PHE A 111 -1.71 11.80 9.46
C PHE A 111 -3.18 12.05 9.11
N GLY A 112 -3.90 12.67 10.04
CA GLY A 112 -5.27 13.18 9.91
C GLY A 112 -6.37 12.16 9.58
N ARG A 113 -7.47 12.15 10.34
CA ARG A 113 -8.81 11.80 9.84
C ARG A 113 -9.83 12.37 10.83
N VAL A 114 -10.27 13.60 10.55
CA VAL A 114 -11.51 14.15 11.11
C VAL A 114 -12.52 14.06 9.98
N THR A 115 -13.53 13.21 10.02
CA THR A 115 -14.67 13.27 9.09
C THR A 115 -15.73 14.17 9.72
N PRO A 116 -15.95 15.41 9.26
CA PRO A 116 -17.17 16.14 9.54
C PRO A 116 -18.32 15.41 8.83
N THR A 117 -19.34 15.01 9.59
CA THR A 117 -20.65 14.71 9.01
C THR A 117 -21.26 16.01 8.51
N GLN A 118 -20.90 16.45 7.29
CA GLN A 118 -21.70 17.43 6.56
C GLN A 118 -22.95 16.75 6.08
N THR A 119 -24.09 17.36 6.37
CA THR A 119 -25.35 17.06 5.70
C THR A 119 -25.19 17.38 4.21
N ASP A 120 -24.93 16.32 3.44
CA ASP A 120 -25.20 16.11 2.02
C ASP A 120 -25.65 17.36 1.22
N LEU A 121 -24.77 17.81 0.32
CA LEU A 121 -25.04 18.85 -0.68
C LEU A 121 -24.71 18.40 -2.11
N GLY A 122 -24.69 17.11 -2.45
CA GLY A 122 -24.34 16.66 -3.81
C GLY A 122 -23.00 17.23 -4.32
N THR A 123 -22.86 17.41 -5.63
CA THR A 123 -21.64 17.93 -6.29
C THR A 123 -21.18 19.27 -5.71
N ALA A 124 -19.94 19.34 -5.25
CA ALA A 124 -19.27 20.51 -4.71
C ALA A 124 -18.13 21.00 -5.63
N THR A 125 -17.76 22.25 -5.43
CA THR A 125 -16.55 22.83 -6.01
C THR A 125 -15.84 23.57 -4.90
N GLU A 126 -14.74 23.02 -4.42
CA GLU A 126 -13.98 23.54 -3.29
C GLU A 126 -12.63 24.07 -3.79
N THR A 127 -12.20 25.20 -3.23
CA THR A 127 -10.91 25.81 -3.57
C THR A 127 -10.25 26.31 -2.30
N GLY A 128 -9.03 25.83 -2.05
CA GLY A 128 -8.20 26.22 -0.93
C GLY A 128 -7.64 27.64 -1.08
N THR A 129 -6.99 28.05 -0.01
CA THR A 129 -6.20 29.26 0.10
C THR A 129 -4.74 28.95 -0.26
N PRO A 130 -3.85 29.96 -0.34
CA PRO A 130 -2.43 29.71 -0.58
C PRO A 130 -1.63 29.12 0.60
N GLY A 131 -2.27 28.51 1.61
CA GLY A 131 -1.56 27.83 2.69
C GLY A 131 -2.40 26.70 3.25
N ALA A 132 -1.77 25.82 4.02
CA ALA A 132 -2.34 24.55 4.48
C ALA A 132 -3.85 24.56 4.82
N ASP A 133 -4.63 23.85 4.02
CA ASP A 133 -6.07 23.72 4.09
C ASP A 133 -6.51 22.29 4.45
N ASN A 134 -7.76 22.17 4.91
CA ASN A 134 -8.43 20.88 5.04
C ASN A 134 -9.70 20.94 4.19
N LEU A 135 -9.64 20.34 3.01
CA LEU A 135 -10.71 20.32 2.03
C LEU A 135 -11.42 18.96 2.06
N GLN A 136 -12.71 18.99 1.76
CA GLN A 136 -13.51 17.77 1.67
C GLN A 136 -14.69 17.99 0.73
N GLY A 137 -14.90 17.05 -0.18
CA GLY A 137 -16.07 16.96 -1.04
C GLY A 137 -17.33 16.45 -0.33
N GLY A 138 -18.32 16.11 -1.14
CA GLY A 138 -19.67 15.72 -0.80
C GLY A 138 -19.90 14.21 -0.87
N GLN A 139 -20.86 13.81 -1.70
CA GLN A 139 -21.31 12.43 -1.94
C GLN A 139 -21.69 12.35 -3.42
N GLY A 140 -20.85 12.92 -4.28
CA GLY A 140 -21.20 13.12 -5.67
C GLY A 140 -20.17 13.99 -6.34
N GLN A 141 -19.68 13.55 -7.50
CA GLN A 141 -18.69 14.19 -8.36
C GLN A 141 -18.31 15.63 -8.03
N ASP A 142 -17.23 15.76 -7.27
CA ASP A 142 -16.67 16.98 -6.77
C ASP A 142 -15.50 17.46 -7.62
N ILE A 143 -15.25 18.77 -7.58
CA ILE A 143 -14.03 19.38 -8.12
C ILE A 143 -13.33 20.09 -6.98
N ILE A 144 -12.15 19.63 -6.59
CA ILE A 144 -11.40 20.15 -5.45
C ILE A 144 -10.03 20.65 -5.91
N ASP A 145 -9.68 21.87 -5.53
CA ASP A 145 -8.37 22.50 -5.82
C ASP A 145 -7.74 22.99 -4.50
N GLY A 146 -6.67 22.33 -4.03
CA GLY A 146 -5.91 22.67 -2.81
C GLY A 146 -5.25 24.05 -2.91
N GLY A 147 -4.64 24.32 -4.07
CA GLY A 147 -4.02 25.60 -4.37
C GLY A 147 -2.52 25.57 -4.08
N ASN A 148 -2.07 26.26 -3.04
CA ASN A 148 -0.68 26.09 -2.57
C ASN A 148 -0.75 25.85 -1.07
N GLY A 149 0.23 25.19 -0.49
CA GLY A 149 0.20 24.81 0.92
C GLY A 149 0.48 23.32 1.05
N ALA A 150 0.58 22.86 2.29
CA ALA A 150 0.55 21.43 2.55
C ALA A 150 -0.89 21.12 2.94
N ASP A 151 -1.67 20.67 1.98
CA ASP A 151 -3.11 20.55 2.07
C ASP A 151 -3.52 19.12 2.41
N ARG A 152 -4.67 19.00 3.06
CA ARG A 152 -5.33 17.72 3.28
C ARG A 152 -6.65 17.71 2.53
N ILE A 153 -6.77 16.84 1.54
CA ILE A 153 -7.92 16.80 0.64
C ILE A 153 -8.62 15.44 0.73
N ARG A 154 -9.94 15.43 0.66
CA ARG A 154 -10.75 14.21 0.52
C ARG A 154 -11.87 14.41 -0.51
N GLY A 155 -11.96 13.53 -1.50
CA GLY A 155 -13.06 13.49 -2.48
C GLY A 155 -14.38 13.12 -1.82
N VAL A 156 -14.45 11.90 -1.29
CA VAL A 156 -15.60 11.30 -0.60
C VAL A 156 -16.71 10.88 -1.56
N GLY A 157 -16.58 9.69 -2.13
CA GLY A 157 -17.69 8.99 -2.77
C GLY A 157 -18.08 9.58 -4.14
N ASP A 158 -18.31 8.69 -5.11
CA ASP A 158 -18.50 9.04 -6.53
C ASP A 158 -17.23 9.62 -7.18
N ASP A 159 -17.25 9.74 -8.50
CA ASP A 159 -16.08 10.09 -9.31
C ASP A 159 -15.68 11.58 -9.15
N ASP A 160 -14.57 11.84 -8.47
CA ASP A 160 -14.08 13.17 -8.13
C ASP A 160 -12.89 13.62 -8.99
N ALA A 161 -12.73 14.94 -9.13
CA ALA A 161 -11.56 15.55 -9.76
C ALA A 161 -10.81 16.40 -8.73
N ILE A 162 -9.62 15.95 -8.33
CA ILE A 162 -8.84 16.54 -7.25
C ILE A 162 -7.50 17.07 -7.79
N ASN A 163 -7.17 18.30 -7.44
CA ASN A 163 -5.86 18.92 -7.67
C ASN A 163 -5.27 19.37 -6.33
N GLY A 164 -4.16 18.80 -5.89
CA GLY A 164 -3.43 19.23 -4.68
C GLY A 164 -2.83 20.62 -4.86
N GLY A 165 -2.11 20.79 -5.96
CA GLY A 165 -1.57 22.07 -6.39
C GLY A 165 -0.10 22.16 -6.07
N GLY A 166 0.29 22.69 -4.91
CA GLY A 166 1.70 22.61 -4.57
C GLY A 166 2.06 22.87 -3.13
N GLY A 167 3.14 22.23 -2.69
CA GLY A 167 3.46 21.92 -1.31
C GLY A 167 3.11 20.45 -1.04
N ASP A 168 3.54 19.92 0.10
CA ASP A 168 3.45 18.49 0.40
C ASP A 168 2.02 18.13 0.84
N ASP A 169 1.24 17.57 -0.06
CA ASP A 169 -0.19 17.33 0.06
C ASP A 169 -0.52 15.90 0.50
N MET A 170 -1.67 15.75 1.16
CA MET A 170 -2.24 14.45 1.52
C MET A 170 -3.65 14.32 0.97
N ILE A 171 -3.83 13.46 -0.02
CA ILE A 171 -5.06 13.35 -0.82
C ILE A 171 -5.66 11.96 -0.67
N PHE A 172 -6.99 11.90 -0.53
CA PHE A 172 -7.77 10.66 -0.56
C PHE A 172 -8.93 10.83 -1.55
N GLY A 173 -9.02 9.97 -2.56
CA GLY A 173 -10.20 9.88 -3.44
C GLY A 173 -11.40 9.27 -2.70
N GLU A 174 -11.12 8.18 -1.99
CA GLU A 174 -12.05 7.34 -1.21
C GLU A 174 -12.85 6.34 -2.06
N ALA A 175 -13.91 6.74 -2.75
CA ALA A 175 -14.73 5.77 -3.49
C ALA A 175 -15.29 6.42 -4.74
N GLY A 176 -15.26 5.73 -5.87
CA GLY A 176 -15.53 6.34 -7.17
C GLY A 176 -14.32 6.17 -8.07
N ASN A 177 -14.48 6.50 -9.35
CA ASN A 177 -13.36 6.50 -10.28
C ASN A 177 -12.80 7.92 -10.35
N ASP A 178 -11.79 8.20 -9.54
CA ASP A 178 -11.27 9.52 -9.28
C ASP A 178 -10.14 9.91 -10.26
N ILE A 179 -10.01 11.21 -10.50
CA ILE A 179 -8.85 11.79 -11.20
C ILE A 179 -8.13 12.69 -10.21
N ILE A 180 -6.92 12.31 -9.83
CA ILE A 180 -6.12 13.00 -8.84
C ILE A 180 -4.82 13.50 -9.48
N ILE A 181 -4.54 14.79 -9.32
CA ILE A 181 -3.26 15.41 -9.67
C ILE A 181 -2.70 15.97 -8.36
N ALA A 182 -1.61 15.40 -7.85
CA ALA A 182 -1.01 15.81 -6.58
C ALA A 182 -0.34 17.19 -6.74
N GLY A 183 0.57 17.30 -7.71
CA GLY A 183 1.12 18.57 -8.16
C GLY A 183 2.59 18.71 -7.81
N SER A 184 3.03 19.89 -7.37
CA SER A 184 4.43 20.04 -6.97
C SER A 184 4.56 19.84 -5.47
N GLY A 185 5.23 18.81 -4.99
CA GLY A 185 5.34 18.56 -3.55
C GLY A 185 6.10 17.28 -3.34
N SER A 186 6.21 16.82 -2.10
CA SER A 186 6.34 15.38 -1.88
C SER A 186 5.03 14.92 -1.30
N ASP A 187 4.19 14.36 -2.15
CA ASP A 187 2.77 14.16 -1.91
C ASP A 187 2.49 12.73 -1.47
N THR A 188 1.33 12.54 -0.85
CA THR A 188 0.82 11.22 -0.47
C THR A 188 -0.62 11.09 -0.94
N VAL A 189 -0.86 10.19 -1.88
CA VAL A 189 -2.16 10.00 -2.53
C VAL A 189 -2.66 8.58 -2.31
N PHE A 190 -3.93 8.49 -1.94
CA PHE A 190 -4.71 7.25 -1.85
C PHE A 190 -5.89 7.37 -2.80
N GLY A 191 -5.98 6.48 -3.81
CA GLY A 191 -7.11 6.42 -4.75
C GLY A 191 -8.37 6.01 -4.03
N GLY A 192 -8.41 4.77 -3.55
CA GLY A 192 -9.52 4.22 -2.80
C GLY A 192 -10.19 3.09 -3.56
N THR A 193 -11.52 3.04 -3.56
CA THR A 193 -12.24 2.02 -4.34
C THR A 193 -12.71 2.60 -5.67
N GLY A 194 -12.49 1.90 -6.77
CA GLY A 194 -12.90 2.34 -8.11
C GLY A 194 -11.68 2.35 -9.03
N ASP A 195 -11.90 2.57 -10.33
CA ASP A 195 -10.77 2.64 -11.27
C ASP A 195 -10.26 4.10 -11.32
N ASP A 196 -9.15 4.38 -10.63
CA ASP A 196 -8.61 5.70 -10.39
C ASP A 196 -7.48 6.08 -11.38
N ILE A 197 -7.29 7.38 -11.59
CA ILE A 197 -6.15 7.93 -12.33
C ILE A 197 -5.41 8.92 -11.43
N ILE A 198 -4.16 8.61 -11.10
CA ILE A 198 -3.35 9.36 -10.14
C ILE A 198 -2.05 9.83 -10.82
N TYR A 199 -1.78 11.13 -10.73
CA TYR A 199 -0.52 11.76 -11.14
C TYR A 199 0.16 12.38 -9.92
N GLY A 200 1.37 11.92 -9.58
CA GLY A 200 2.24 12.54 -8.57
C GLY A 200 2.75 13.90 -9.05
N GLU A 201 3.23 13.93 -10.30
CA GLU A 201 3.88 15.06 -10.96
C GLU A 201 5.34 15.23 -10.53
N ALA A 202 5.71 16.19 -9.69
CA ALA A 202 7.13 16.49 -9.48
C ALA A 202 7.56 16.27 -8.03
N ASN A 203 8.80 15.81 -7.87
CA ASN A 203 9.47 15.34 -6.66
C ASN A 203 8.94 13.99 -6.14
N ASP A 204 9.62 13.48 -5.11
CA ASP A 204 9.40 12.16 -4.53
C ASP A 204 7.99 12.04 -3.91
N ASP A 205 7.13 11.24 -4.54
CA ASP A 205 5.72 11.04 -4.21
C ASP A 205 5.42 9.61 -3.72
N PHE A 206 4.35 9.44 -2.96
CA PHE A 206 3.79 8.14 -2.60
C PHE A 206 2.37 8.02 -3.13
N LEU A 207 2.13 7.05 -4.02
CA LEU A 207 0.84 6.80 -4.67
C LEU A 207 0.36 5.38 -4.37
N LEU A 208 -0.86 5.24 -3.87
CA LEU A 208 -1.52 3.95 -3.64
C LEU A 208 -2.89 3.93 -4.33
N GLY A 209 -3.10 3.00 -5.27
CA GLY A 209 -4.37 2.78 -5.98
C GLY A 209 -5.48 2.28 -5.05
N GLU A 210 -5.20 1.18 -4.33
CA GLU A 210 -6.13 0.41 -3.50
C GLU A 210 -7.01 -0.57 -4.32
N ASP A 211 -8.34 -0.49 -4.27
CA ASP A 211 -9.23 -1.47 -4.93
C ASP A 211 -9.67 -0.94 -6.30
N GLY A 212 -9.23 -1.51 -7.42
CA GLY A 212 -9.58 -0.96 -8.73
C GLY A 212 -8.63 -1.39 -9.83
N ASN A 213 -8.92 -1.03 -11.08
CA ASN A 213 -7.90 -1.07 -12.13
C ASN A 213 -7.39 0.36 -12.32
N ASP A 214 -6.30 0.67 -11.63
CA ASP A 214 -5.81 2.02 -11.45
C ASP A 214 -4.71 2.37 -12.45
N VAL A 215 -4.54 3.67 -12.70
CA VAL A 215 -3.42 4.21 -13.47
C VAL A 215 -2.66 5.17 -12.59
N LEU A 216 -1.42 4.82 -12.23
CA LEU A 216 -0.53 5.62 -11.39
C LEU A 216 0.65 6.09 -12.22
N ASN A 217 0.96 7.39 -12.15
CA ASN A 217 2.14 7.99 -12.76
C ASN A 217 2.86 8.83 -11.71
N GLY A 218 4.08 8.44 -11.34
CA GLY A 218 4.93 9.14 -10.39
C GLY A 218 5.34 10.50 -10.94
N GLY A 219 6.01 10.47 -12.09
CA GLY A 219 6.53 11.66 -12.76
C GLY A 219 8.00 11.84 -12.41
N PRO A 220 8.57 13.06 -12.50
CA PRO A 220 9.95 13.24 -12.10
C PRO A 220 10.14 13.24 -10.58
N GLY A 221 10.86 12.27 -10.04
CA GLY A 221 11.04 12.10 -8.60
C GLY A 221 11.57 10.71 -8.31
N ASN A 222 11.93 10.44 -7.05
CA ASN A 222 12.10 9.05 -6.62
C ASN A 222 10.80 8.63 -5.93
N ASP A 223 9.93 7.98 -6.67
CA ASP A 223 8.53 7.76 -6.31
C ASP A 223 8.28 6.34 -5.79
N ALA A 224 7.19 6.17 -5.05
CA ALA A 224 6.71 4.88 -4.60
C ALA A 224 5.26 4.67 -5.05
N LEU A 225 5.05 3.74 -5.97
CA LEU A 225 3.77 3.43 -6.59
C LEU A 225 3.33 2.02 -6.21
N ILE A 226 2.09 1.90 -5.73
CA ILE A 226 1.49 0.61 -5.35
C ILE A 226 0.10 0.52 -5.98
N GLY A 227 -0.14 -0.48 -6.82
CA GLY A 227 -1.46 -0.78 -7.41
C GLY A 227 -2.43 -1.33 -6.35
N ASP A 228 -2.04 -2.43 -5.70
CA ASP A 228 -2.81 -3.21 -4.73
C ASP A 228 -3.75 -4.24 -5.39
N ALA A 229 -5.03 -3.95 -5.55
CA ALA A 229 -6.00 -4.94 -6.00
C ALA A 229 -6.67 -4.60 -7.33
N GLY A 230 -6.16 -5.16 -8.42
CA GLY A 230 -6.79 -5.17 -9.74
C GLY A 230 -5.75 -5.19 -10.85
N ASP A 231 -6.18 -5.02 -12.10
CA ASP A 231 -5.24 -5.00 -13.22
C ASP A 231 -4.72 -3.54 -13.40
N ASP A 232 -3.62 -3.19 -12.72
CA ASP A 232 -3.14 -1.81 -12.63
C ASP A 232 -2.09 -1.45 -13.70
N ILE A 233 -1.90 -0.14 -13.94
CA ILE A 233 -0.83 0.40 -14.78
C ILE A 233 -0.02 1.44 -14.01
N LEU A 234 1.28 1.18 -13.82
CA LEU A 234 2.19 2.04 -13.07
C LEU A 234 3.31 2.57 -13.97
N PHE A 235 3.60 3.87 -13.86
CA PHE A 235 4.70 4.55 -14.56
C PHE A 235 5.57 5.28 -13.53
N GLY A 236 6.83 4.87 -13.38
CA GLY A 236 7.84 5.58 -12.57
C GLY A 236 8.23 6.92 -13.20
N GLU A 237 8.49 6.90 -14.50
CA GLU A 237 8.96 8.02 -15.34
C GLU A 237 10.45 8.36 -15.14
N SER A 238 10.84 9.22 -14.19
CA SER A 238 12.25 9.55 -14.07
C SER A 238 12.70 9.75 -12.64
N GLY A 239 13.74 9.02 -12.26
CA GLY A 239 14.30 8.95 -10.93
C GLY A 239 14.44 7.48 -10.53
N ASP A 240 14.89 7.22 -9.31
CA ASP A 240 14.99 5.82 -8.85
C ASP A 240 13.67 5.47 -8.12
N ASP A 241 12.79 4.74 -8.78
CA ASP A 241 11.41 4.50 -8.40
C ASP A 241 11.17 3.11 -7.79
N TRP A 242 10.09 2.98 -7.03
CA TRP A 242 9.64 1.71 -6.46
C TRP A 242 8.20 1.39 -6.88
N LEU A 243 8.02 0.38 -7.72
CA LEU A 243 6.74 -0.04 -8.27
C LEU A 243 6.33 -1.41 -7.71
N ILE A 244 5.08 -1.55 -7.26
CA ILE A 244 4.52 -2.81 -6.73
C ILE A 244 3.11 -3.03 -7.25
N GLY A 245 2.87 -4.15 -7.96
CA GLY A 245 1.53 -4.57 -8.40
C GLY A 245 0.66 -5.18 -7.28
N ILE A 246 1.23 -6.04 -6.44
CA ILE A 246 0.56 -6.85 -5.39
C ILE A 246 -0.36 -7.94 -5.96
N SER A 247 -1.45 -7.61 -6.65
CA SER A 247 -2.38 -8.61 -7.20
C SER A 247 -3.11 -8.14 -8.45
N GLY A 248 -3.38 -9.07 -9.36
CA GLY A 248 -3.95 -8.78 -10.68
C GLY A 248 -2.87 -8.79 -11.76
N ASN A 249 -3.25 -8.62 -13.03
CA ASN A 249 -2.30 -8.66 -14.14
C ASN A 249 -1.86 -7.23 -14.45
N ASN A 250 -0.76 -6.82 -13.84
CA ASN A 250 -0.30 -5.43 -13.86
C ASN A 250 0.61 -5.14 -15.05
N ILE A 251 0.68 -3.86 -15.43
CA ILE A 251 1.67 -3.35 -16.38
C ILE A 251 2.50 -2.27 -15.69
N MET A 252 3.80 -2.48 -15.57
CA MET A 252 4.71 -1.58 -14.86
C MET A 252 5.85 -1.12 -15.76
N TYR A 253 6.13 0.18 -15.73
CA TYR A 253 7.25 0.82 -16.42
C TYR A 253 8.10 1.60 -15.41
N GLY A 254 9.35 1.18 -15.18
CA GLY A 254 10.33 1.96 -14.39
C GLY A 254 10.71 3.26 -15.11
N ASP A 255 10.94 3.13 -16.42
CA ASP A 255 11.35 4.19 -17.35
C ASP A 255 12.81 4.63 -17.17
N ALA A 256 13.15 5.66 -16.41
CA ALA A 256 14.54 6.17 -16.38
C ALA A 256 15.07 6.32 -14.97
N GLY A 257 16.01 5.48 -14.59
CA GLY A 257 16.68 5.48 -13.29
C GLY A 257 16.97 4.06 -12.84
N ASN A 258 17.43 3.89 -11.60
CA ASN A 258 17.67 2.54 -11.08
C ASN A 258 16.44 2.11 -10.29
N ASP A 259 15.50 1.48 -10.99
CA ASP A 259 14.17 1.20 -10.47
C ASP A 259 14.11 -0.14 -9.75
N THR A 260 13.10 -0.28 -8.89
CA THR A 260 12.75 -1.55 -8.27
C THR A 260 11.30 -1.88 -8.61
N VAL A 261 11.08 -2.98 -9.34
CA VAL A 261 9.75 -3.38 -9.84
C VAL A 261 9.38 -4.76 -9.30
N LEU A 262 8.21 -4.88 -8.68
CA LEU A 262 7.68 -6.13 -8.12
C LEU A 262 6.29 -6.43 -8.68
N GLY A 263 6.14 -7.54 -9.39
CA GLY A 263 4.87 -8.04 -9.94
C GLY A 263 3.83 -8.33 -8.86
N GLY A 264 4.16 -9.27 -7.99
CA GLY A 264 3.28 -9.73 -6.93
C GLY A 264 2.61 -11.05 -7.30
N VAL A 265 1.28 -11.07 -7.43
CA VAL A 265 0.55 -12.28 -7.80
C VAL A 265 -0.22 -12.10 -9.10
N ASP A 266 -0.36 -13.20 -9.84
CA ASP A 266 -0.97 -13.28 -11.19
C ASP A 266 0.03 -12.93 -12.29
N ASP A 267 -0.39 -12.84 -13.56
CA ASP A 267 0.55 -12.75 -14.69
C ASP A 267 0.85 -11.27 -15.01
N ASP A 268 2.05 -10.78 -14.69
CA ASP A 268 2.43 -9.36 -14.82
C ASP A 268 3.28 -9.05 -16.07
N GLU A 269 3.24 -7.80 -16.56
CA GLU A 269 4.14 -7.26 -17.58
C GLU A 269 5.00 -6.12 -17.00
N MET A 270 6.32 -6.28 -17.02
CA MET A 270 7.27 -5.34 -16.42
C MET A 270 8.32 -4.88 -17.43
N HIS A 271 8.62 -3.58 -17.43
CA HIS A 271 9.68 -2.95 -18.21
C HIS A 271 10.56 -2.14 -17.24
N GLY A 272 11.85 -2.46 -17.16
CA GLY A 272 12.85 -1.73 -16.36
C GLY A 272 13.07 -0.34 -16.94
N GLY A 273 13.71 -0.28 -18.11
CA GLY A 273 13.83 0.94 -18.90
C GLY A 273 15.29 1.29 -19.18
N ASP A 274 15.68 2.54 -18.89
CA ASP A 274 17.06 3.01 -18.96
C ASP A 274 17.70 2.92 -17.56
N ASP A 275 19.00 2.57 -17.49
CA ASP A 275 19.81 2.41 -16.26
C ASP A 275 19.57 1.04 -15.58
N ASN A 276 20.11 0.81 -14.38
CA ASN A 276 20.24 -0.56 -13.85
C ASN A 276 19.07 -0.90 -12.90
N ASP A 277 18.23 -1.85 -13.29
CA ASP A 277 16.99 -2.14 -12.57
C ASP A 277 17.05 -3.43 -11.74
N GLU A 278 16.22 -3.48 -10.69
CA GLU A 278 15.95 -4.68 -9.89
C GLU A 278 14.49 -5.11 -10.07
N MET A 279 14.25 -6.25 -10.70
CA MET A 279 12.91 -6.73 -11.04
C MET A 279 12.63 -8.14 -10.51
N HIS A 280 11.43 -8.32 -9.94
CA HIS A 280 10.94 -9.59 -9.40
C HIS A 280 9.52 -9.88 -9.90
N GLY A 281 9.33 -11.00 -10.62
CA GLY A 281 8.02 -11.46 -11.08
C GLY A 281 7.12 -11.98 -9.94
N ASP A 282 7.73 -12.47 -8.86
CA ASP A 282 7.04 -13.12 -7.74
C ASP A 282 6.25 -14.38 -8.17
N THR A 283 4.91 -14.35 -8.27
CA THR A 283 4.12 -15.53 -8.62
C THR A 283 3.21 -15.26 -9.78
N GLY A 284 3.37 -15.97 -10.88
CA GLY A 284 2.74 -15.58 -12.13
C GLY A 284 3.35 -16.31 -13.30
N ASN A 285 2.85 -16.11 -14.50
CA ASN A 285 3.64 -16.34 -15.71
C ASN A 285 3.97 -14.95 -16.26
N ASP A 286 5.07 -14.42 -15.79
CA ASP A 286 5.37 -12.99 -15.94
C ASP A 286 6.11 -12.74 -17.25
N THR A 287 5.94 -11.54 -17.79
CA THR A 287 6.69 -11.04 -18.94
C THR A 287 7.55 -9.87 -18.48
N ILE A 288 8.88 -10.05 -18.50
CA ILE A 288 9.83 -9.11 -17.92
C ILE A 288 10.83 -8.65 -18.99
N TYR A 289 10.98 -7.34 -19.14
CA TYR A 289 11.94 -6.68 -20.03
C TYR A 289 12.88 -5.82 -19.19
N GLY A 290 14.18 -6.12 -19.15
CA GLY A 290 15.20 -5.25 -18.51
C GLY A 290 15.42 -3.96 -19.29
N ASP A 291 15.37 -4.08 -20.62
CA ASP A 291 15.62 -3.01 -21.58
C ASP A 291 17.09 -2.60 -21.64
N ALA A 292 17.53 -1.50 -21.04
CA ALA A 292 18.89 -1.00 -21.19
C ALA A 292 19.54 -0.72 -19.83
N GLY A 293 20.48 -1.57 -19.42
CA GLY A 293 21.02 -1.51 -18.07
C GLY A 293 21.87 -2.73 -17.76
N ASP A 294 22.65 -2.66 -16.68
CA ASP A 294 23.13 -3.91 -16.07
C ASP A 294 22.04 -4.39 -15.09
N ASP A 295 21.07 -5.17 -15.55
CA ASP A 295 19.85 -5.47 -14.78
C ASP A 295 19.96 -6.72 -13.90
N PHE A 296 19.20 -6.71 -12.80
CA PHE A 296 19.00 -7.87 -11.94
C PHE A 296 17.53 -8.32 -12.03
N ILE A 297 17.30 -9.51 -12.60
CA ILE A 297 15.95 -10.00 -12.89
C ILE A 297 15.72 -11.37 -12.26
N THR A 298 14.61 -11.54 -11.55
CA THR A 298 14.14 -12.83 -11.03
C THR A 298 12.69 -13.07 -11.48
N GLY A 299 12.42 -14.16 -12.20
CA GLY A 299 11.04 -14.58 -12.55
C GLY A 299 10.27 -15.18 -11.37
N ASP A 300 10.99 -15.80 -10.43
CA ASP A 300 10.47 -16.48 -9.25
C ASP A 300 9.58 -17.68 -9.56
N ALA A 301 8.25 -17.58 -9.57
CA ALA A 301 7.38 -18.75 -9.63
C ALA A 301 6.32 -18.69 -10.73
N GLY A 302 6.65 -19.29 -11.87
CA GLY A 302 5.73 -19.83 -12.84
C GLY A 302 6.44 -20.05 -14.16
N ASN A 303 5.80 -19.79 -15.31
CA ASN A 303 6.48 -19.99 -16.60
C ASN A 303 6.75 -18.63 -17.21
N ASP A 304 7.91 -18.08 -16.86
CA ASP A 304 8.19 -16.67 -17.09
C ASP A 304 8.85 -16.46 -18.46
N THR A 305 8.63 -15.29 -19.04
CA THR A 305 9.28 -14.84 -20.27
C THR A 305 10.11 -13.61 -19.94
N ILE A 306 11.43 -13.75 -19.99
CA ILE A 306 12.37 -12.72 -19.56
C ILE A 306 13.31 -12.35 -20.72
N ASP A 307 13.46 -11.06 -20.98
CA ASP A 307 14.45 -10.49 -21.90
C ASP A 307 15.29 -9.47 -21.13
N GLY A 308 16.60 -9.73 -20.96
CA GLY A 308 17.53 -8.83 -20.29
C GLY A 308 17.68 -7.53 -21.07
N GLY A 309 18.12 -7.63 -22.32
CA GLY A 309 18.09 -6.52 -23.26
C GLY A 309 19.49 -6.09 -23.66
N ALA A 310 19.90 -4.89 -23.27
CA ALA A 310 21.22 -4.35 -23.58
C ALA A 310 22.04 -4.16 -22.31
N ASP A 311 23.35 -4.34 -22.44
CA ASP A 311 24.32 -4.28 -21.35
C ASP A 311 24.33 -5.59 -20.53
N VAL A 312 24.95 -5.64 -19.35
CA VAL A 312 25.30 -6.92 -18.71
C VAL A 312 24.27 -7.36 -17.68
N ASP A 313 23.49 -8.38 -18.02
CA ASP A 313 22.35 -8.80 -17.20
C ASP A 313 22.62 -10.02 -16.31
N PHE A 314 21.90 -10.07 -15.20
CA PHE A 314 21.91 -11.17 -14.24
C PHE A 314 20.49 -11.67 -13.99
N ILE A 315 20.15 -12.81 -14.60
CA ILE A 315 18.76 -13.28 -14.71
C ILE A 315 18.59 -14.67 -14.11
N PHE A 316 17.58 -14.82 -13.24
CA PHE A 316 17.08 -16.10 -12.72
C PHE A 316 15.65 -16.34 -13.19
N GLY A 317 15.38 -17.51 -13.78
CA GLY A 317 14.02 -17.96 -14.11
C GLY A 317 13.23 -18.31 -12.86
N GLY A 318 13.82 -19.11 -11.96
CA GLY A 318 13.18 -19.53 -10.72
C GLY A 318 12.56 -20.92 -10.86
N THR A 319 11.26 -21.05 -10.59
CA THR A 319 10.55 -22.33 -10.66
C THR A 319 9.52 -22.33 -11.76
N GLY A 320 9.61 -23.27 -12.69
CA GLY A 320 8.56 -23.58 -13.65
C GLY A 320 9.13 -23.95 -15.01
N ASN A 321 8.78 -23.25 -16.10
CA ASN A 321 9.40 -23.54 -17.40
C ASN A 321 9.62 -22.23 -18.12
N ASP A 322 10.81 -21.68 -17.94
CA ASP A 322 11.05 -20.28 -18.24
C ASP A 322 11.66 -20.12 -19.63
N THR A 323 11.43 -18.97 -20.25
CA THR A 323 12.05 -18.56 -21.50
C THR A 323 12.85 -17.31 -21.24
N ILE A 324 14.17 -17.41 -21.33
CA ILE A 324 15.12 -16.35 -20.97
C ILE A 324 15.97 -15.98 -22.17
N SER A 325 16.04 -14.69 -22.47
CA SER A 325 16.93 -14.04 -23.44
C SER A 325 17.87 -13.11 -22.68
N GLY A 326 19.19 -13.24 -22.90
CA GLY A 326 20.18 -12.32 -22.34
C GLY A 326 20.24 -11.00 -23.12
N GLY A 327 20.24 -11.09 -24.45
CA GLY A 327 20.26 -9.92 -25.32
C GLY A 327 21.66 -9.61 -25.82
N THR A 328 22.23 -8.45 -25.48
CA THR A 328 23.55 -8.03 -25.98
C THR A 328 24.52 -7.74 -24.85
N GLU A 329 25.80 -8.03 -25.07
CA GLU A 329 26.86 -8.05 -24.05
C GLU A 329 26.86 -9.38 -23.29
N ASN A 330 27.55 -9.48 -22.14
CA ASN A 330 27.98 -10.79 -21.60
C ASN A 330 27.15 -11.19 -20.39
N ASP A 331 26.10 -11.97 -20.62
CA ASP A 331 25.04 -12.14 -19.63
C ASP A 331 25.23 -13.39 -18.76
N GLN A 332 24.55 -13.41 -17.63
CA GLN A 332 24.48 -14.56 -16.73
C GLN A 332 23.04 -15.00 -16.55
N LEU A 333 22.72 -16.17 -17.11
CA LEU A 333 21.36 -16.69 -17.17
C LEU A 333 21.26 -17.99 -16.38
N PHE A 334 20.29 -18.08 -15.48
CA PHE A 334 20.00 -19.26 -14.65
C PHE A 334 18.56 -19.69 -14.86
N GLY A 335 18.32 -20.90 -15.37
CA GLY A 335 16.98 -21.48 -15.54
C GLY A 335 16.38 -22.04 -14.26
N ASP A 336 17.24 -22.43 -13.31
CA ASP A 336 16.85 -23.00 -12.01
C ASP A 336 15.98 -24.28 -12.10
N ASP A 337 14.79 -24.33 -11.50
CA ASP A 337 13.97 -25.56 -11.44
C ASP A 337 12.98 -25.56 -12.59
N GLY A 338 13.11 -26.46 -13.57
CA GLY A 338 12.16 -26.41 -14.68
C GLY A 338 12.43 -27.23 -15.92
N THR A 339 11.94 -26.76 -17.05
CA THR A 339 12.32 -27.22 -18.38
C THR A 339 12.49 -25.96 -19.22
N ASP A 340 13.66 -25.37 -19.08
CA ASP A 340 13.83 -23.97 -19.41
C ASP A 340 14.45 -23.80 -20.80
N THR A 341 14.22 -22.65 -21.41
CA THR A 341 14.83 -22.25 -22.68
C THR A 341 15.64 -20.99 -22.46
N LEU A 342 16.96 -21.12 -22.53
CA LEU A 342 17.90 -20.01 -22.33
C LEU A 342 18.59 -19.67 -23.66
N ASN A 343 18.61 -18.39 -24.01
CA ASN A 343 19.30 -17.84 -25.17
C ASN A 343 20.24 -16.71 -24.73
N GLY A 344 21.55 -16.88 -24.87
CA GLY A 344 22.53 -15.83 -24.57
C GLY A 344 22.57 -14.71 -25.61
N ASP A 345 22.07 -14.96 -26.82
CA ASP A 345 22.10 -14.01 -27.93
C ASP A 345 23.49 -13.49 -28.32
N ALA A 346 23.93 -12.30 -27.91
CA ALA A 346 25.16 -11.69 -28.43
C ALA A 346 26.13 -11.26 -27.33
N GLY A 347 27.00 -12.17 -26.92
CA GLY A 347 28.21 -11.86 -26.16
C GLY A 347 28.94 -13.13 -25.76
N ASP A 348 29.84 -13.03 -24.79
CA ASP A 348 30.48 -14.19 -24.17
C ASP A 348 29.66 -14.59 -22.92
N ASP A 349 28.56 -15.32 -23.11
CA ASP A 349 27.54 -15.53 -22.07
C ASP A 349 27.81 -16.72 -21.15
N ASN A 350 27.17 -16.74 -19.98
CA ASN A 350 27.18 -17.88 -19.06
C ASN A 350 25.76 -18.35 -18.74
N LEU A 351 25.38 -19.51 -19.29
CA LEU A 351 24.06 -20.10 -19.14
C LEU A 351 24.11 -21.33 -18.23
N VAL A 352 23.27 -21.36 -17.21
CA VAL A 352 23.10 -22.49 -16.29
C VAL A 352 21.64 -22.96 -16.35
N GLY A 353 21.39 -24.15 -16.90
CA GLY A 353 20.03 -24.68 -17.07
C GLY A 353 19.33 -25.02 -15.76
N GLY A 354 20.06 -25.62 -14.82
CA GLY A 354 19.49 -26.04 -13.54
C GLY A 354 18.91 -27.46 -13.57
N ASP A 355 17.90 -27.71 -12.72
CA ASP A 355 17.23 -28.99 -12.56
C ASP A 355 16.13 -29.13 -13.62
N GLY A 356 16.34 -29.95 -14.64
CA GLY A 356 15.36 -29.96 -15.73
C GLY A 356 15.74 -30.75 -16.96
N ALA A 357 15.04 -30.45 -18.05
CA ALA A 357 15.39 -30.92 -19.39
C ALA A 357 15.51 -29.71 -20.31
N ASP A 358 16.62 -28.99 -20.17
CA ASP A 358 16.68 -27.59 -20.59
C ASP A 358 17.20 -27.47 -22.03
N THR A 359 16.93 -26.33 -22.66
CA THR A 359 17.49 -25.94 -23.95
C THR A 359 18.36 -24.70 -23.77
N LEU A 360 19.67 -24.85 -24.00
CA LEU A 360 20.64 -23.76 -23.86
C LEU A 360 21.22 -23.42 -25.23
N ASN A 361 21.01 -22.20 -25.69
CA ASN A 361 21.62 -21.63 -26.88
C ASN A 361 22.54 -20.47 -26.49
N GLY A 362 23.85 -20.65 -26.65
CA GLY A 362 24.81 -19.59 -26.32
C GLY A 362 24.80 -18.39 -27.27
N GLY A 363 24.18 -18.51 -28.45
CA GLY A 363 24.19 -17.38 -29.38
C GLY A 363 25.60 -17.12 -29.94
N ALA A 364 26.04 -15.88 -29.97
CA ALA A 364 27.19 -15.38 -30.70
C ALA A 364 28.31 -14.87 -29.78
N GLY A 365 29.15 -15.77 -29.28
CA GLY A 365 30.45 -15.40 -28.73
C GLY A 365 31.18 -16.64 -28.24
N ASN A 366 31.87 -16.51 -27.10
CA ASN A 366 32.56 -17.60 -26.42
C ASN A 366 31.81 -18.00 -25.14
N ASP A 367 30.73 -18.73 -25.34
CA ASP A 367 29.74 -18.97 -24.29
C ASP A 367 30.11 -20.18 -23.41
N ILE A 368 29.65 -20.14 -22.16
CA ILE A 368 29.73 -21.22 -21.19
C ILE A 368 28.31 -21.74 -20.97
N LEU A 369 28.08 -23.01 -21.31
CA LEU A 369 26.78 -23.66 -21.11
C LEU A 369 26.91 -24.80 -20.10
N GLN A 370 26.14 -24.75 -19.01
CA GLN A 370 26.10 -25.77 -17.96
C GLN A 370 24.67 -26.22 -17.71
N GLY A 371 24.35 -27.47 -18.05
CA GLY A 371 23.07 -28.10 -17.69
C GLY A 371 23.24 -29.17 -16.61
N SER A 372 22.15 -29.56 -15.96
CA SER A 372 22.14 -30.63 -14.96
C SER A 372 21.07 -31.71 -15.19
N GLY A 373 20.85 -32.16 -16.43
CA GLY A 373 19.82 -33.15 -16.66
C GLY A 373 19.89 -33.81 -18.03
N LEU A 374 18.73 -33.89 -18.68
CA LEU A 374 18.60 -34.33 -20.07
C LEU A 374 18.52 -33.11 -20.98
N ASP A 375 19.63 -32.39 -21.06
CA ASP A 375 19.65 -31.05 -21.66
C ASP A 375 20.06 -31.09 -23.13
N ALA A 376 19.60 -30.10 -23.88
CA ALA A 376 19.98 -29.81 -25.25
C ALA A 376 20.85 -28.55 -25.30
N PHE A 377 22.01 -28.65 -25.96
CA PHE A 377 22.93 -27.54 -26.15
C PHE A 377 23.01 -27.17 -27.64
N GLU A 378 22.71 -25.93 -27.96
CA GLU A 378 22.96 -25.33 -29.27
C GLU A 378 24.17 -24.39 -29.18
N VAL A 379 25.19 -24.65 -30.01
CA VAL A 379 26.44 -23.90 -30.02
C VAL A 379 26.73 -23.43 -31.43
N SER A 380 26.85 -22.12 -31.64
CA SER A 380 27.01 -21.52 -32.97
C SER A 380 28.46 -21.62 -33.50
N ALA A 381 29.47 -21.80 -32.64
CA ALA A 381 30.86 -21.99 -33.05
C ALA A 381 31.69 -22.89 -32.10
N ILE A 382 32.00 -24.11 -32.54
CA ILE A 382 33.08 -24.90 -31.92
C ILE A 382 34.41 -24.35 -32.43
N LEU A 383 35.14 -23.61 -31.58
CA LEU A 383 36.53 -23.24 -31.83
C LEU A 383 37.41 -24.50 -31.70
N ALA A 384 37.37 -25.35 -32.72
CA ALA A 384 38.29 -26.46 -32.85
C ALA A 384 39.69 -25.90 -33.12
N ALA A 385 40.47 -25.70 -32.06
CA ALA A 385 41.91 -25.55 -32.17
C ALA A 385 42.45 -26.81 -32.88
N ASN A 386 42.74 -26.70 -34.18
CA ASN A 386 43.43 -27.75 -34.92
C ASN A 386 44.80 -28.00 -34.26
N PRO A 387 45.20 -29.28 -34.10
CA PRO A 387 46.22 -29.75 -33.16
C PRO A 387 47.65 -29.28 -33.42
#